data_AF-A0A938TI85-F1
#
_entry.id   AF-A0A938TI85-F1
#
_cell.length_a   1.000
_cell.length_b   1.000
_cell.length_c   1.000
_cell.angle_alpha   90.00
_cell.angle_beta   90.00
_cell.angle_gamma   90.00
#
_symmetry.space_group_name_H-M   'P 1'
#
loop_
_entity.id
_entity.type
_entity.pdbx_description
1 polymer ?
#
loop_
_entity_poly.entity_id
_entity_poly.type
_entity_poly.pdbx_seq_one_letter_code
_entity_poly.pdbx_strand_id
1 'polypeptide(L)'
;MTVELGGSAVYENLISGSETNAAVRWALGYRRLLAGEQLEFFHRHQNLKILDSSRGEVLDSSTGLAFLFDEWWSASLRADVRHQTKPPLGSHKTDITYAVGVGVRF
;
A
#
# COMPACT_ATOMS: atom_id res chain seq x y z
N MET A 1 8.87 14.11 1.14
CA MET A 1 7.73 13.70 0.28
C MET A 1 8.32 13.09 -0.97
N THR A 2 7.77 11.97 -1.41
CA THR A 2 8.24 11.20 -2.57
C THR A 2 7.06 10.98 -3.51
N VAL A 3 7.29 11.12 -4.81
CA VAL A 3 6.30 10.84 -5.86
C VAL A 3 6.94 9.86 -6.82
N GLU A 4 6.23 8.78 -7.13
CA GLU A 4 6.66 7.74 -8.06
C GLU A 4 5.61 7.57 -9.16
N LEU A 5 6.07 7.50 -10.40
CA LEU A 5 5.26 7.14 -11.57
C LEU A 5 5.98 6.01 -12.30
N GLY A 6 5.25 4.95 -12.66
CA GLY A 6 5.81 3.81 -13.35
C GLY A 6 4.79 3.10 -14.22
N GLY A 7 5.23 2.63 -15.39
CA GLY A 7 4.48 1.65 -16.19
C GLY A 7 4.84 0.25 -15.74
N SER A 8 3.85 -0.64 -15.65
CA SER A 8 4.05 -2.06 -15.39
C SER A 8 3.24 -2.90 -16.38
N ALA A 9 3.61 -4.16 -16.53
CA ALA A 9 2.78 -5.15 -17.21
C ALA A 9 2.33 -6.17 -16.16
N VAL A 10 1.03 -6.39 -16.05
CA VAL A 10 0.43 -7.38 -15.15
C VAL A 10 0.18 -8.65 -15.95
N TYR A 11 0.83 -9.72 -15.54
CA TYR A 11 0.61 -11.05 -16.09
C TYR A 11 -0.30 -11.84 -15.17
N GLU A 12 -1.43 -12.32 -15.70
CA GLU A 12 -2.32 -13.23 -14.98
C GLU A 12 -2.48 -14.53 -15.76
N ASN A 13 -2.49 -15.64 -15.02
CA ASN A 13 -2.72 -16.96 -15.54
C ASN A 13 -4.15 -17.39 -15.19
N LEU A 14 -5.05 -17.30 -16.17
CA LEU A 14 -6.45 -17.69 -16.03
C LEU A 14 -6.62 -19.13 -16.51
N ILE A 15 -7.67 -19.81 -16.04
CA ILE A 15 -8.04 -21.15 -16.50
C ILE A 15 -8.29 -21.17 -18.03
N SER A 16 -8.66 -20.02 -18.62
CA SER A 16 -8.92 -19.82 -20.06
C SER A 16 -7.70 -19.37 -20.89
N GLY A 17 -6.53 -19.16 -20.28
CA GLY A 17 -5.33 -18.68 -20.97
C GLY A 17 -4.55 -17.63 -20.19
N SER A 18 -3.36 -17.27 -20.68
CA SER A 18 -2.54 -16.21 -20.08
C SER A 18 -2.81 -14.87 -20.75
N GLU A 19 -2.98 -13.82 -19.95
CA GLU A 19 -3.21 -12.48 -20.45
C GLU A 19 -2.22 -11.49 -19.81
N THR A 20 -1.51 -10.75 -20.66
CA THR A 20 -0.58 -9.69 -20.26
C THR A 20 -1.24 -8.34 -20.52
N ASN A 21 -1.48 -7.56 -19.46
CA ASN A 21 -2.11 -6.26 -19.57
C ASN A 21 -1.17 -5.15 -19.10
N ALA A 22 -1.10 -4.08 -19.87
CA ALA A 22 -0.39 -2.88 -19.47
C ALA A 22 -1.11 -2.21 -18.28
N ALA A 23 -0.34 -1.71 -17.33
CA ALA A 23 -0.83 -1.02 -16.16
C ALA A 23 0.02 0.23 -15.88
N VAL A 24 -0.62 1.23 -15.30
CA VAL A 24 0.04 2.45 -14.85
C VAL A 24 -0.06 2.49 -13.34
N ARG A 25 1.09 2.65 -12.68
CA ARG A 25 1.20 2.82 -11.24
C ARG A 25 1.63 4.24 -10.93
N TRP A 26 0.93 4.87 -9.99
CA TRP A 26 1.43 6.06 -9.33
C TRP A 26 1.41 5.86 -7.82
N ALA A 27 2.42 6.39 -7.13
CA ALA A 27 2.51 6.32 -5.70
C ALA A 27 3.00 7.64 -5.10
N LEU A 28 2.48 7.97 -3.94
CA LEU A 28 2.83 9.13 -3.12
C LEU A 28 3.28 8.62 -1.76
N GLY A 29 4.45 9.06 -1.34
CA GLY A 29 5.01 8.79 -0.02
C GLY A 29 5.17 10.10 0.75
N TYR A 30 4.63 10.14 1.95
CA TYR A 30 4.88 11.19 2.92
C TYR A 30 5.42 10.58 4.20
N ARG A 31 6.47 11.19 4.74
CA ARG A 31 7.11 10.78 5.99
C ARG A 31 7.59 12.01 6.70
N ARG A 32 7.35 12.09 8.01
CA ARG A 32 7.74 13.23 8.84
C ARG A 32 8.05 12.77 10.26
N LEU A 33 9.21 13.19 10.75
CA LEU A 33 9.54 13.12 12.17
C LEU A 33 8.77 14.21 12.92
N LEU A 34 8.17 13.84 14.04
CA LEU A 34 7.32 14.71 14.85
C LEU A 34 8.05 15.10 16.14
N ALA A 35 8.10 14.19 17.12
CA ALA A 35 8.61 14.45 18.46
C ALA A 35 10.03 13.88 18.61
N GLY A 36 11.04 14.75 18.59
CA GLY A 36 12.43 14.41 18.97
C GLY A 36 13.02 13.21 18.25
N GLU A 37 12.63 12.98 16.98
CA GLU A 37 13.02 11.83 16.16
C GLU A 37 12.49 10.45 16.61
N GLN A 38 11.85 10.38 17.79
CA GLN A 38 11.26 9.16 18.33
C GLN A 38 9.94 8.80 17.67
N LEU A 39 9.15 9.79 17.26
CA LEU A 39 7.87 9.57 16.59
C LEU A 39 7.95 9.94 15.12
N GLU A 40 7.72 8.96 14.25
CA GLU A 40 7.64 9.13 12.80
C GLU A 40 6.20 8.90 12.34
N PHE A 41 5.63 9.88 11.65
CA PHE A 41 4.42 9.70 10.87
C PHE A 41 4.77 9.32 9.43
N PHE A 42 4.07 8.33 8.89
CA PHE A 42 4.16 7.98 7.49
C PHE A 42 2.77 7.80 6.87
N HIS A 43 2.66 8.23 5.62
CA HIS A 43 1.49 7.99 4.78
C HIS A 43 1.98 7.59 3.39
N ARG A 44 1.46 6.48 2.87
CA ARG A 44 1.72 6.02 1.52
C ARG A 44 0.38 5.85 0.82
N HIS A 45 0.29 6.37 -0.39
CA HIS A 45 -0.84 6.16 -1.27
C HIS A 45 -0.32 5.59 -2.57
N GLN A 46 -0.97 4.57 -3.09
CA GLN A 46 -0.63 3.93 -4.34
C GLN A 46 -1.92 3.67 -5.10
N ASN A 47 -1.84 3.86 -6.40
CA ASN A 47 -2.90 3.52 -7.31
C ASN A 47 -2.29 2.78 -8.49
N LEU A 48 -2.90 1.65 -8.82
CA LEU A 48 -2.58 0.83 -9.96
C LEU A 48 -3.82 0.75 -10.84
N LYS A 49 -3.71 1.33 -12.03
CA LYS A 49 -4.75 1.27 -13.04
C LYS A 49 -4.34 0.30 -14.13
N ILE A 50 -5.10 -0.77 -14.31
CA ILE A 50 -4.91 -1.70 -15.41
C ILE A 50 -5.64 -1.10 -16.63
N LEU A 51 -4.94 -0.98 -17.76
CA LEU A 51 -5.47 -0.30 -18.96
C LEU A 51 -6.54 -1.13 -19.69
N ASP A 52 -6.72 -2.38 -19.29
CA ASP A 52 -7.81 -3.22 -19.75
C ASP A 52 -9.12 -2.84 -19.05
N SER A 53 -10.12 -2.50 -19.88
CA SER A 53 -11.50 -2.19 -19.47
C SER A 53 -12.14 -3.27 -18.58
N SER A 54 -11.65 -4.52 -18.67
CA SER A 54 -12.17 -5.66 -17.91
C SER A 54 -11.63 -5.72 -16.46
N ARG A 55 -10.48 -5.11 -16.14
CA ARG A 55 -9.73 -5.40 -14.89
C ARG A 55 -9.70 -4.30 -13.82
N GLY A 56 -10.19 -3.10 -14.12
CA GLY A 56 -10.45 -2.07 -13.12
C GLY A 56 -9.19 -1.46 -12.48
N GLU A 57 -9.36 -0.87 -11.30
CA GLU A 57 -8.36 -0.06 -10.61
C GLU A 57 -8.22 -0.52 -9.15
N VAL A 58 -6.97 -0.58 -8.68
CA VAL A 58 -6.60 -0.94 -7.31
C VAL A 58 -5.97 0.27 -6.64
N LEU A 59 -6.54 0.70 -5.53
CA LEU A 59 -6.07 1.81 -4.73
C LEU A 59 -5.69 1.28 -3.34
N ASP A 60 -4.44 1.48 -2.97
CA ASP A 60 -3.88 1.09 -1.67
C ASP A 60 -3.42 2.36 -0.95
N SER A 61 -3.93 2.59 0.25
CA SER A 61 -3.47 3.65 1.13
C SER A 61 -3.03 3.06 2.47
N SER A 62 -1.91 3.52 3.00
CA SER A 62 -1.33 3.03 4.24
C SER A 62 -0.89 4.23 5.05
N THR A 63 -1.47 4.39 6.24
CA THR A 63 -1.12 5.47 7.16
C THR A 63 -0.64 4.86 8.46
N GLY A 64 0.41 5.39 9.04
CA GLY A 64 0.87 4.90 10.32
C GLY A 64 1.78 5.84 11.08
N LEU A 65 2.03 5.39 12.30
CA LEU A 65 2.95 5.98 13.25
C LEU A 65 3.96 4.90 13.62
N ALA A 66 5.24 5.25 13.61
CA ALA A 66 6.28 4.44 14.18
C ALA A 66 6.87 5.21 15.38
N PHE A 67 6.96 4.53 16.52
CA PHE A 67 7.53 5.07 17.73
C PHE A 67 8.77 4.28 18.10
N LEU A 68 9.87 4.97 18.37
CA LEU A 68 11.10 4.44 18.90
C LEU A 68 11.13 4.78 20.40
N PHE A 69 10.95 3.78 21.25
CA PHE A 69 10.99 3.98 22.71
C PHE A 69 12.42 4.24 23.19
N ASP A 70 13.36 3.50 22.59
CA ASP A 70 14.78 3.56 22.87
C ASP A 70 15.54 3.02 21.64
N GLU A 71 16.88 3.01 21.66
CA GLU A 71 17.72 2.49 20.58
C GLU A 71 17.38 1.03 20.19
N TRP A 72 16.80 0.28 21.14
CA TRP A 72 16.52 -1.15 21.05
C TRP A 72 15.06 -1.46 20.70
N TRP A 73 14.10 -0.63 21.10
CA TRP A 73 12.68 -0.99 21.05
C TRP A 73 11.88 -0.02 20.20
N SER A 74 11.05 -0.57 19.32
CA SER A 74 10.13 0.18 18.48
C SER A 74 8.71 -0.40 18.55
N ALA A 75 7.71 0.46 18.43
CA ALA A 75 6.34 0.09 18.13
C ALA A 75 5.89 0.77 16.84
N SER A 76 4.89 0.18 16.19
CA SER A 76 4.23 0.80 15.06
C SER A 76 2.74 0.51 15.08
N LEU A 77 1.98 1.50 14.61
CA LEU A 77 0.56 1.41 14.36
C LEU A 77 0.34 1.77 12.90
N ARG A 78 -0.38 0.94 12.17
CA ARG A 78 -0.65 1.15 10.74
C ARG A 78 -2.10 0.80 10.41
N ALA A 79 -2.73 1.67 9.65
CA ALA A 79 -4.01 1.42 9.01
C ALA A 79 -3.78 1.33 7.50
N ASP A 80 -4.17 0.20 6.93
CA ASP A 80 -4.12 -0.09 5.51
C ASP A 80 -5.54 -0.10 4.96
N VAL A 81 -5.81 0.70 3.94
CA VAL A 81 -7.06 0.77 3.21
C VAL A 81 -6.80 0.30 1.79
N ARG A 82 -7.50 -0.74 1.36
CA ARG A 82 -7.45 -1.26 0.01
C ARG A 82 -8.82 -1.13 -0.63
N HIS A 83 -8.88 -0.42 -1.75
CA HIS A 83 -10.07 -0.29 -2.57
C HIS A 83 -9.83 -0.94 -3.93
N GLN A 84 -10.73 -1.84 -4.33
CA GLN A 84 -10.69 -2.50 -5.63
C GLN A 84 -11.99 -2.23 -6.38
N THR A 85 -11.87 -1.70 -7.60
CA THR A 85 -13.04 -1.35 -8.41
C THR A 85 -13.75 -2.59 -8.95
N LYS A 86 -12.99 -3.66 -9.21
CA LYS A 86 -13.49 -4.97 -9.66
C LYS A 86 -12.91 -6.07 -8.76
N PRO A 87 -13.45 -6.25 -7.55
CA PRO A 87 -12.98 -7.31 -6.67
C PRO A 87 -13.33 -8.69 -7.25
N PRO A 88 -12.53 -9.73 -6.99
CA PRO A 88 -12.90 -11.12 -7.28
C PRO A 88 -14.25 -11.48 -6.62
N LEU A 89 -14.96 -12.46 -7.19
CA LEU A 89 -16.21 -12.97 -6.62
C LEU A 89 -16.00 -13.35 -5.14
N GLY A 90 -16.70 -12.66 -4.22
CA GLY A 90 -16.62 -12.90 -2.78
C GLY A 90 -15.79 -11.88 -1.98
N SER A 91 -15.10 -10.93 -2.62
CA SER A 91 -14.33 -9.87 -1.93
C SER A 91 -15.09 -8.55 -1.84
N HIS A 92 -14.91 -7.83 -0.72
CA HIS A 92 -15.48 -6.51 -0.55
C HIS A 92 -14.74 -5.48 -1.40
N LYS A 93 -15.48 -4.48 -1.89
CA LYS A 93 -14.94 -3.39 -2.70
C LYS A 93 -13.89 -2.55 -1.94
N THR A 94 -13.99 -2.53 -0.61
CA THR A 94 -13.08 -1.80 0.28
C THR A 94 -12.78 -2.65 1.50
N ASP A 95 -11.52 -2.95 1.71
CA ASP A 95 -11.02 -3.64 2.90
C ASP A 95 -10.17 -2.67 3.72
N ILE A 96 -10.36 -2.69 5.04
CA ILE A 96 -9.57 -1.91 5.99
C ILE A 96 -8.92 -2.85 6.97
N THR A 97 -7.60 -2.75 7.10
CA THR A 97 -6.79 -3.58 7.99
C THR A 97 -6.03 -2.69 8.95
N TYR A 98 -6.04 -3.05 10.23
CA TYR A 98 -5.22 -2.41 11.26
C TYR A 98 -4.11 -3.36 11.67
N ALA A 99 -2.89 -2.85 11.74
CA ALA A 99 -1.71 -3.59 12.15
C ALA A 99 -1.03 -2.87 13.31
N VAL A 100 -0.63 -3.66 14.31
CA VAL A 100 0.21 -3.23 15.43
C VAL A 100 1.47 -4.07 15.38
N GLY A 101 2.63 -3.42 15.44
CA GLY A 101 3.93 -4.08 15.41
C GLY A 101 4.80 -3.65 16.58
N VAL A 102 5.59 -4.57 17.10
CA VAL A 102 6.68 -4.30 18.05
C VAL A 102 7.95 -4.87 17.44
N GLY A 103 9.04 -4.11 17.47
CA GLY A 103 10.32 -4.50 16.88
C GLY A 103 11.47 -4.26 17.82
N VAL A 104 12.46 -5.15 17.76
CA VAL A 104 13.74 -5.03 18.48
C VAL A 104 14.85 -4.73 17.48
N ARG A 105 15.71 -3.75 17.77
CA ARG A 105 16.93 -3.43 17.04
C ARG A 105 18.12 -3.87 17.88
N PHE A 106 19.12 -4.47 17.23
CA PHE A 106 20.38 -4.95 17.80
C PHE A 106 21.52 -4.67 16.82
#